data_AF-M8C4A2-F1
#
_entry.id   AF-M8C4A2-F1
#
_cell.length_a   1.000
_cell.length_b   1.000
_cell.length_c   1.000
_cell.angle_alpha   90.00
_cell.angle_beta   90.00
_cell.angle_gamma   90.00
#
_symmetry.space_group_name_H-M   'P 1'
#
loop_
_entity.id
_entity.type
_entity.pdbx_description
1 polymer ?
#
loop_
_entity_poly.entity_id
_entity_poly.type
_entity_poly.pdbx_seq_one_letter_code
_entity_poly.pdbx_strand_id
1 'polypeptide(L)'
;MSSHVTESTPSGKRLICACTMVRDVAKFLREWVVYHAAVGVDRFYVYDNGSEDDLVDQVRHLTSDGFEVFTMSWPWPKTLEAALSYSAAVHRDSCEWMVFIDVDEFLFSPHWVHSENPTKSMLHSITTVGEDIGQVSMWCADFGPSGQTAHPKEGVIQGYTCRRQIMERRKSLVRLGAVDRSLTNSVHYFLLQPGFRSKWNTRVRVNHYKYQAWDEFKVKFRRRASTYTVDWTNKKNPRSNDRTPGLGFEAVEPAGWPHRFCEVNDTLLRDVTRRWYGLGFGNKLGRRRIIGTTPGSSYNV
;
A
#
# COMPACT_ATOMS: atom_id res chain seq x y z
N MET A 1 16.88 -33.83 -16.69
CA MET A 1 15.75 -33.92 -15.75
C MET A 1 14.97 -32.63 -15.88
N SER A 2 13.75 -32.73 -16.43
CA SER A 2 12.91 -31.60 -16.80
C SER A 2 12.28 -30.98 -15.54
N SER A 3 12.57 -29.72 -15.25
CA SER A 3 11.93 -28.97 -14.18
C SER A 3 10.60 -28.42 -14.70
N HIS A 4 9.50 -29.08 -14.35
CA HIS A 4 8.16 -28.55 -14.53
C HIS A 4 7.97 -27.32 -13.64
N VAL A 5 8.11 -26.13 -14.23
CA VAL A 5 7.55 -24.90 -13.68
C VAL A 5 6.05 -24.98 -13.95
N THR A 6 5.26 -25.31 -12.94
CA THR A 6 3.81 -25.18 -12.99
C THR A 6 3.44 -23.70 -12.99
N GLU A 7 3.36 -23.09 -14.17
CA GLU A 7 2.61 -21.84 -14.36
C GLU A 7 1.13 -22.14 -14.12
N SER A 8 0.69 -22.03 -12.88
CA SER A 8 -0.74 -21.91 -12.58
C SER A 8 -1.19 -20.56 -13.13
N THR A 9 -1.84 -20.53 -14.29
CA THR A 9 -2.51 -19.32 -14.78
C THR A 9 -3.52 -18.88 -13.72
N PRO A 10 -3.37 -17.73 -13.05
CA PRO A 10 -4.29 -17.35 -11.99
C PRO A 10 -5.67 -17.07 -12.59
N SER A 11 -6.70 -17.71 -12.02
CA SER A 11 -8.10 -17.56 -12.39
C SER A 11 -8.53 -16.09 -12.54
N GLY A 12 -9.12 -15.74 -13.69
CA GLY A 12 -9.91 -14.53 -13.92
C GLY A 12 -9.22 -13.17 -13.68
N LYS A 13 -9.65 -12.15 -14.42
CA LYS A 13 -9.23 -10.77 -14.15
C LYS A 13 -9.77 -10.32 -12.79
N ARG A 14 -8.89 -9.84 -11.90
CA ARG A 14 -9.25 -9.27 -10.60
C ARG A 14 -9.64 -7.80 -10.74
N LEU A 15 -10.53 -7.31 -9.88
CA LEU A 15 -11.00 -5.93 -9.99
C LEU A 15 -9.91 -4.96 -9.51
N ILE A 16 -9.38 -5.18 -8.31
CA ILE A 16 -8.36 -4.31 -7.72
C ILE A 16 -7.13 -5.12 -7.33
N CYS A 17 -5.98 -4.72 -7.83
CA CYS A 17 -4.68 -5.22 -7.39
C CYS A 17 -3.89 -4.13 -6.68
N ALA A 18 -2.98 -4.50 -5.79
CA ALA A 18 -2.01 -3.59 -5.21
C ALA A 18 -0.60 -3.98 -5.66
N CYS A 19 0.23 -2.99 -5.93
CA CYS A 19 1.62 -3.16 -6.33
C CYS A 19 2.50 -2.29 -5.45
N THR A 20 3.60 -2.86 -4.96
CA THR A 20 4.58 -2.16 -4.13
C THR A 20 5.99 -2.67 -4.41
N MET A 21 7.00 -1.89 -4.08
CA MET A 21 8.40 -2.32 -4.05
C MET A 21 8.91 -2.26 -2.62
N VAL A 22 9.58 -3.31 -2.18
CA VAL A 22 10.01 -3.48 -0.80
C VAL A 22 11.50 -3.76 -0.71
N ARG A 23 12.10 -3.34 0.40
CA ARG A 23 13.39 -3.82 0.88
C ARG A 23 13.39 -3.74 2.40
N ASP A 24 13.58 -4.88 3.07
CA ASP A 24 13.71 -4.99 4.52
C ASP A 24 12.51 -4.40 5.31
N VAL A 25 11.29 -4.72 4.86
CA VAL A 25 10.02 -4.22 5.43
C VAL A 25 9.00 -5.34 5.67
N ALA A 26 9.46 -6.57 5.84
CA ALA A 26 8.64 -7.76 6.02
C ALA A 26 7.64 -7.64 7.19
N LYS A 27 8.07 -7.02 8.30
CA LYS A 27 7.21 -6.77 9.48
C LYS A 27 5.94 -5.97 9.21
N PHE A 28 5.91 -5.15 8.17
CA PHE A 28 4.74 -4.34 7.80
C PHE A 28 3.79 -5.10 6.85
N LEU A 29 4.31 -6.09 6.13
CA LEU A 29 3.60 -6.72 5.00
C LEU A 29 2.28 -7.36 5.44
N ARG A 30 2.28 -8.04 6.60
CA ARG A 30 1.10 -8.77 7.07
C ARG A 30 -0.07 -7.83 7.40
N GLU A 31 0.19 -6.75 8.13
CA GLU A 31 -0.82 -5.73 8.44
C GLU A 31 -1.36 -5.11 7.14
N TRP A 32 -0.46 -4.75 6.23
CA TRP A 32 -0.79 -4.13 4.95
C TRP A 32 -1.66 -5.02 4.06
N VAL A 33 -1.29 -6.30 3.86
CA VAL A 33 -2.06 -7.24 3.04
C VAL A 33 -3.43 -7.52 3.65
N VAL A 34 -3.49 -7.83 4.95
CA VAL A 34 -4.76 -8.21 5.57
C VAL A 34 -5.76 -7.05 5.55
N TYR A 35 -5.30 -5.84 5.91
CA TYR A 35 -6.15 -4.67 5.86
C TYR A 35 -6.71 -4.42 4.45
N HIS A 36 -5.83 -4.34 3.45
CA HIS A 36 -6.22 -4.02 2.08
C HIS A 36 -7.10 -5.10 1.46
N ALA A 37 -6.84 -6.38 1.77
CA ALA A 37 -7.66 -7.48 1.31
C ALA A 37 -9.10 -7.39 1.82
N ALA A 38 -9.26 -6.98 3.08
CA ALA A 38 -10.57 -6.86 3.71
C ALA A 38 -11.40 -5.70 3.14
N VAL A 39 -10.76 -4.60 2.74
CA VAL A 39 -11.44 -3.43 2.17
C VAL A 39 -11.62 -3.48 0.65
N GLY A 40 -11.02 -4.47 -0.04
CA GLY A 40 -11.32 -4.77 -1.45
C GLY A 40 -10.16 -4.91 -2.42
N VAL A 41 -8.92 -5.04 -1.95
CA VAL A 41 -7.81 -5.49 -2.82
C VAL A 41 -7.89 -7.01 -2.98
N ASP A 42 -7.86 -7.47 -4.23
CA ASP A 42 -8.00 -8.89 -4.56
C ASP A 42 -6.65 -9.62 -4.66
N ARG A 43 -5.59 -8.91 -5.10
CA ARG A 43 -4.27 -9.49 -5.38
C ARG A 43 -3.15 -8.49 -5.12
N PHE A 44 -2.01 -8.99 -4.66
CA PHE A 44 -0.84 -8.22 -4.27
C PHE A 44 0.39 -8.63 -5.06
N TYR A 45 1.10 -7.63 -5.58
CA TYR A 45 2.36 -7.78 -6.31
C TYR A 45 3.45 -7.04 -5.55
N VAL A 46 4.43 -7.78 -5.05
CA VAL A 46 5.52 -7.29 -4.22
C VAL A 46 6.83 -7.42 -4.98
N TYR A 47 7.36 -6.31 -5.46
CA TYR A 47 8.69 -6.26 -6.09
C TYR A 47 9.76 -6.18 -5.00
N ASP A 48 10.53 -7.25 -4.82
CA ASP A 48 11.56 -7.32 -3.79
C ASP A 48 12.91 -6.80 -4.32
N ASN A 49 13.39 -5.69 -3.74
CA ASN A 49 14.66 -5.05 -4.08
C ASN A 49 15.83 -5.55 -3.21
N GLY A 50 15.88 -6.88 -3.03
CA GLY A 50 16.92 -7.58 -2.30
C GLY A 50 16.77 -7.44 -0.80
N SER A 51 15.61 -7.84 -0.26
CA SER A 51 15.37 -7.94 1.17
C SER A 51 16.20 -9.05 1.80
N GLU A 52 16.71 -8.77 3.00
CA GLU A 52 17.52 -9.67 3.83
C GLU A 52 16.79 -10.05 5.13
N ASP A 53 15.56 -9.55 5.33
CA ASP A 53 14.68 -9.89 6.44
C ASP A 53 13.75 -11.09 6.11
N ASP A 54 12.73 -11.33 6.94
CA ASP A 54 11.85 -12.49 6.88
C ASP A 54 10.75 -12.39 5.80
N LEU A 55 10.96 -11.59 4.74
CA LEU A 55 9.96 -11.32 3.70
C LEU A 55 9.38 -12.61 3.09
N VAL A 56 10.25 -13.56 2.76
CA VAL A 56 9.87 -14.84 2.14
C VAL A 56 8.93 -15.63 3.06
N ASP A 57 9.21 -15.65 4.36
CA ASP A 57 8.41 -16.37 5.35
C ASP A 57 7.07 -15.66 5.57
N GLN A 58 7.04 -14.33 5.62
CA GLN A 58 5.80 -13.55 5.70
C GLN A 58 4.88 -13.80 4.50
N VAL A 59 5.43 -13.81 3.28
CA VAL A 59 4.66 -14.14 2.06
C VAL A 59 4.13 -15.57 2.11
N ARG A 60 4.94 -16.53 2.58
CA ARG A 60 4.49 -17.92 2.73
C ARG A 60 3.32 -18.04 3.71
N HIS A 61 3.38 -17.35 4.85
CA HIS A 61 2.27 -17.35 5.81
C HIS A 61 1.01 -16.71 5.22
N LEU A 62 1.13 -15.56 4.56
CA LEU A 62 -0.01 -14.89 3.91
C LEU A 62 -0.66 -15.75 2.82
N THR A 63 0.14 -16.41 1.99
CA THR A 63 -0.39 -17.31 0.95
C THR A 63 -1.07 -18.54 1.56
N SER A 64 -0.52 -19.08 2.67
CA SER A 64 -1.18 -20.17 3.42
C SER A 64 -2.50 -19.75 4.07
N ASP A 65 -2.63 -18.47 4.45
CA ASP A 65 -3.89 -17.87 4.93
C ASP A 65 -4.91 -17.59 3.80
N GLY A 66 -4.54 -17.84 2.54
CA GLY A 66 -5.41 -17.72 1.37
C GLY A 66 -5.39 -16.35 0.69
N PHE A 67 -4.38 -15.51 0.95
CA PHE A 67 -4.17 -14.26 0.23
C PHE A 67 -3.40 -14.49 -1.07
N GLU A 68 -3.78 -13.81 -2.15
CA GLU A 68 -3.06 -13.84 -3.44
C GLU A 68 -1.90 -12.84 -3.39
N VAL A 69 -0.75 -13.25 -2.87
CA VAL A 69 0.48 -12.45 -2.80
C VAL A 69 1.55 -13.06 -3.68
N PHE A 70 2.06 -12.27 -4.62
CA PHE A 70 3.13 -12.66 -5.55
C PHE A 70 4.36 -11.80 -5.31
N THR A 71 5.52 -12.43 -5.23
CA THR A 71 6.81 -11.74 -5.09
C THR A 71 7.61 -11.84 -6.37
N MET A 72 8.16 -10.71 -6.83
CA MET A 72 9.02 -10.64 -8.01
C MET A 72 10.37 -10.08 -7.58
N SER A 73 11.44 -10.81 -7.87
CA SER A 73 12.80 -10.30 -7.64
C SER A 73 13.06 -9.10 -8.56
N TRP A 74 13.52 -7.99 -7.99
CA TRP A 74 13.83 -6.76 -8.70
C TRP A 74 15.17 -6.18 -8.22
N PRO A 75 16.31 -6.76 -8.62
CA PRO A 75 17.61 -6.47 -8.00
C PRO A 75 18.21 -5.10 -8.37
N TRP A 76 17.56 -4.31 -9.22
CA TRP A 76 18.09 -3.03 -9.70
C TRP A 76 17.81 -1.90 -8.71
N PRO A 77 18.85 -1.27 -8.11
CA PRO A 77 18.66 -0.19 -7.16
C PRO A 77 18.11 1.05 -7.87
N LYS A 78 17.26 1.82 -7.18
CA LYS A 78 16.72 3.10 -7.68
C LYS A 78 15.97 2.98 -9.01
N THR A 79 15.14 1.95 -9.16
CA THR A 79 14.37 1.69 -10.38
C THR A 79 12.88 1.45 -10.09
N LEU A 80 12.35 2.05 -9.02
CA LEU A 80 10.94 1.95 -8.65
C LEU A 80 10.02 2.22 -9.85
N GLU A 81 10.20 3.34 -10.53
CA GLU A 81 9.37 3.75 -11.66
C GLU A 81 9.35 2.68 -12.77
N ALA A 82 10.49 2.03 -13.03
CA ALA A 82 10.59 0.95 -14.02
C ALA A 82 9.88 -0.33 -13.57
N ALA A 83 9.97 -0.70 -12.29
CA ALA A 83 9.22 -1.84 -11.75
C ALA A 83 7.70 -1.62 -11.83
N LEU A 84 7.23 -0.40 -11.54
CA LEU A 84 5.81 -0.08 -11.62
C LEU A 84 5.32 -0.04 -13.08
N SER A 85 6.14 0.47 -14.01
CA SER A 85 5.87 0.34 -15.46
C SER A 85 5.78 -1.11 -15.91
N TYR A 86 6.72 -1.95 -15.48
CA TYR A 86 6.71 -3.38 -15.77
C TYR A 86 5.44 -4.05 -15.22
N SER A 87 5.11 -3.80 -13.95
CA SER A 87 3.88 -4.29 -13.29
C SER A 87 2.62 -3.90 -14.05
N ALA A 88 2.48 -2.62 -14.42
CA ALA A 88 1.34 -2.12 -15.17
C ALA A 88 1.18 -2.82 -16.53
N ALA A 89 2.28 -3.14 -17.20
CA ALA A 89 2.27 -3.83 -18.48
C ALA A 89 1.93 -5.32 -18.35
N VAL A 90 2.63 -6.06 -17.48
CA VAL A 90 2.51 -7.52 -17.40
C VAL A 90 1.21 -7.99 -16.72
N HIS A 91 0.63 -7.15 -15.85
CA HIS A 91 -0.60 -7.50 -15.12
C HIS A 91 -1.86 -6.86 -15.70
N ARG A 92 -1.77 -6.21 -16.87
CA ARG A 92 -2.88 -5.52 -17.54
C ARG A 92 -4.12 -6.39 -17.78
N ASP A 93 -3.90 -7.67 -18.08
CA ASP A 93 -4.98 -8.63 -18.34
C ASP A 93 -5.40 -9.39 -17.08
N SER A 94 -4.58 -9.35 -16.02
CA SER A 94 -4.85 -9.96 -14.73
C SER A 94 -5.59 -9.04 -13.76
N CYS A 95 -5.51 -7.72 -13.95
CA CYS A 95 -6.08 -6.72 -13.05
C CYS A 95 -6.79 -5.60 -13.84
N GLU A 96 -7.97 -5.18 -13.41
CA GLU A 96 -8.63 -4.01 -14.00
C GLU A 96 -8.05 -2.71 -13.46
N TRP A 97 -8.03 -2.57 -12.14
CA TRP A 97 -7.45 -1.45 -11.42
C TRP A 97 -6.23 -1.90 -10.64
N MET A 98 -5.25 -1.01 -10.54
CA MET A 98 -4.08 -1.20 -9.71
C MET A 98 -3.83 0.04 -8.86
N VAL A 99 -3.56 -0.17 -7.57
CA VAL A 99 -3.02 0.87 -6.70
C VAL A 99 -1.52 0.63 -6.52
N PHE A 100 -0.72 1.68 -6.73
CA PHE A 100 0.72 1.67 -6.50
C PHE A 100 1.00 2.46 -5.22
N ILE A 101 1.22 1.77 -4.10
CA ILE A 101 1.40 2.39 -2.77
C ILE A 101 2.45 1.64 -1.97
N ASP A 102 3.08 2.34 -1.03
CA ASP A 102 4.11 1.76 -0.16
C ASP A 102 3.47 0.89 0.95
N VAL A 103 4.23 -0.01 1.56
CA VAL A 103 3.70 -0.92 2.60
C VAL A 103 3.29 -0.22 3.90
N ASP A 104 3.66 1.04 4.07
CA ASP A 104 3.24 1.93 5.15
C ASP A 104 2.13 2.90 4.74
N GLU A 105 1.46 2.63 3.61
CA GLU A 105 0.37 3.44 3.07
C GLU A 105 -0.94 2.66 3.02
N PHE A 106 -1.99 3.26 3.57
CA PHE A 106 -3.28 2.60 3.78
C PHE A 106 -4.43 3.42 3.18
N LEU A 107 -5.15 2.83 2.23
CA LEU A 107 -6.37 3.41 1.66
C LEU A 107 -7.47 3.47 2.72
N PHE A 108 -8.04 4.65 2.95
CA PHE A 108 -9.05 4.85 3.99
C PHE A 108 -10.09 5.90 3.60
N SER A 109 -11.35 5.65 3.93
CA SER A 109 -12.40 6.68 3.92
C SER A 109 -12.87 6.96 5.34
N PRO A 110 -12.92 8.24 5.76
CA PRO A 110 -13.57 8.64 7.01
C PRO A 110 -15.03 8.14 7.14
N HIS A 111 -15.72 7.92 6.01
CA HIS A 111 -17.08 7.37 6.02
C HIS A 111 -17.17 5.92 6.49
N TRP A 112 -16.05 5.18 6.55
CA TRP A 112 -16.03 3.80 7.06
C TRP A 112 -16.04 3.73 8.58
N VAL A 113 -15.93 4.86 9.29
CA VAL A 113 -15.83 4.91 10.77
C VAL A 113 -17.02 4.32 11.50
N HIS A 114 -18.19 4.15 10.87
CA HIS A 114 -19.34 3.50 11.50
C HIS A 114 -19.57 2.06 11.01
N SER A 115 -18.63 1.52 10.23
CA SER A 115 -18.73 0.15 9.73
C SER A 115 -18.33 -0.86 10.79
N GLU A 116 -19.21 -1.82 11.06
CA GLU A 116 -18.96 -2.94 11.97
C GLU A 116 -17.95 -3.96 11.41
N ASN A 117 -17.91 -4.13 10.09
CA ASN A 117 -17.03 -5.10 9.43
C ASN A 117 -16.49 -4.54 8.12
N PRO A 118 -15.22 -4.82 7.77
CA PRO A 118 -14.68 -4.42 6.48
C PRO A 118 -15.38 -5.22 5.36
N THR A 119 -15.61 -4.57 4.23
CA THR A 119 -16.23 -5.20 3.07
C THR A 119 -15.47 -4.81 1.80
N LYS A 120 -15.38 -5.74 0.84
CA LYS A 120 -14.76 -5.45 -0.46
C LYS A 120 -15.41 -4.27 -1.20
N SER A 121 -16.71 -4.03 -0.96
CA SER A 121 -17.44 -2.89 -1.53
C SER A 121 -16.84 -1.53 -1.17
N MET A 122 -16.06 -1.42 -0.08
CA MET A 122 -15.40 -0.19 0.34
C MET A 122 -14.51 0.37 -0.76
N LEU A 123 -13.54 -0.41 -1.26
CA LEU A 123 -12.71 0.02 -2.39
C LEU A 123 -13.40 -0.16 -3.75
N HIS A 124 -14.24 -1.18 -3.94
CA HIS A 124 -14.92 -1.35 -5.23
C HIS A 124 -15.82 -0.15 -5.58
N SER A 125 -16.42 0.51 -4.58
CA SER A 125 -17.24 1.72 -4.80
C SER A 125 -16.42 2.90 -5.34
N ILE A 126 -15.11 2.92 -5.11
CA ILE A 126 -14.19 3.97 -5.58
C ILE A 126 -13.87 3.77 -7.06
N THR A 127 -13.88 2.52 -7.53
CA THR A 127 -13.64 2.15 -8.94
C THR A 127 -14.91 2.17 -9.79
N THR A 128 -16.11 2.33 -9.19
CA THR A 128 -17.37 2.55 -9.92
C THR A 128 -17.42 3.99 -10.48
N VAL A 129 -16.73 4.20 -11.59
CA VAL A 129 -16.60 5.48 -12.29
C VAL A 129 -16.87 5.30 -13.79
N GLY A 130 -17.07 6.42 -14.51
CA GLY A 130 -17.25 6.40 -15.96
C GLY A 130 -16.13 5.66 -16.69
N GLU A 131 -16.45 5.07 -17.83
CA GLU A 131 -15.49 4.28 -18.63
C GLU A 131 -14.32 5.12 -19.13
N ASP A 132 -14.52 6.42 -19.31
CA ASP A 132 -13.51 7.43 -19.65
C ASP A 132 -12.56 7.76 -18.48
N ILE A 133 -12.81 7.25 -17.27
CA ILE A 133 -11.94 7.49 -16.11
C ILE A 133 -10.87 6.40 -16.03
N GLY A 134 -9.65 6.79 -16.41
CA GLY A 134 -8.45 5.94 -16.31
C GLY A 134 -7.76 6.01 -14.95
N GLN A 135 -8.00 7.06 -14.16
CA GLN A 135 -7.38 7.21 -12.83
C GLN A 135 -8.32 7.88 -11.82
N VAL A 136 -8.36 7.33 -10.61
CA VAL A 136 -9.06 7.93 -9.47
C VAL A 136 -8.02 8.41 -8.47
N SER A 137 -7.88 9.72 -8.36
CA SER A 137 -6.86 10.39 -7.56
C SER A 137 -7.38 10.79 -6.19
N MET A 138 -6.52 10.73 -5.19
CA MET A 138 -6.87 11.02 -3.81
C MET A 138 -5.71 11.70 -3.07
N TRP A 139 -6.06 12.39 -1.99
CA TRP A 139 -5.09 13.03 -1.11
C TRP A 139 -4.36 12.00 -0.25
N CYS A 140 -3.15 12.35 0.18
CA CYS A 140 -2.36 11.60 1.14
C CYS A 140 -2.18 12.40 2.43
N ALA A 141 -2.35 11.74 3.57
CA ALA A 141 -2.18 12.30 4.90
C ALA A 141 -0.95 11.66 5.56
N ASP A 142 0.08 12.47 5.82
CA ASP A 142 1.33 12.01 6.43
C ASP A 142 1.19 11.93 7.96
N PHE A 143 1.29 10.72 8.50
CA PHE A 143 1.22 10.42 9.94
C PHE A 143 2.59 10.54 10.62
N GLY A 144 2.55 10.95 11.89
CA GLY A 144 3.70 11.15 12.77
C GLY A 144 3.88 10.05 13.82
N PRO A 145 4.97 10.09 14.61
CA PRO A 145 5.31 9.03 15.54
C PRO A 145 4.34 8.87 16.70
N SER A 146 3.45 9.85 16.95
CA SER A 146 2.33 9.72 17.89
C SER A 146 2.76 9.38 19.33
N GLY A 147 3.89 9.94 19.77
CA GLY A 147 4.49 9.68 21.08
C GLY A 147 5.29 8.37 21.16
N GLN A 148 5.36 7.59 20.08
CA GLN A 148 6.04 6.31 20.05
C GLN A 148 7.56 6.49 19.84
N THR A 149 8.33 5.78 20.65
CA THR A 149 9.81 5.71 20.56
C THR A 149 10.30 4.46 19.84
N ALA A 150 9.43 3.47 19.64
CA ALA A 150 9.71 2.23 18.93
C ALA A 150 8.53 1.87 18.00
N HIS A 151 8.71 0.85 17.15
CA HIS A 151 7.60 0.30 16.38
C HIS A 151 6.46 -0.15 17.31
N PRO A 152 5.22 0.32 17.11
CA PRO A 152 4.10 -0.05 17.96
C PRO A 152 3.81 -1.53 17.88
N LYS A 153 3.58 -2.18 19.03
CA LYS A 153 3.22 -3.60 19.07
C LYS A 153 1.89 -3.87 18.37
N GLU A 154 1.04 -2.86 18.29
CA GLU A 154 -0.29 -2.94 17.67
C GLU A 154 -0.26 -2.76 16.13
N GLY A 155 0.91 -2.56 15.53
CA GLY A 155 1.05 -2.21 14.12
C GLY A 155 0.92 -0.70 13.85
N VAL A 156 1.20 -0.29 12.62
CA VAL A 156 1.29 1.13 12.26
C VAL A 156 -0.07 1.80 12.31
N ILE A 157 -1.14 1.09 11.91
CA ILE A 157 -2.49 1.67 11.87
C ILE A 157 -2.96 2.07 13.27
N GLN A 158 -2.77 1.17 14.23
CA GLN A 158 -3.32 1.34 15.56
C GLN A 158 -2.41 2.13 16.49
N GLY A 159 -1.10 2.10 16.23
CA GLY A 159 -0.08 2.71 17.07
C GLY A 159 0.25 4.17 16.71
N TYR A 160 0.05 4.57 15.46
CA TYR A 160 0.26 5.95 15.01
C TYR A 160 -1.09 6.65 14.72
N THR A 161 -1.42 7.66 15.49
CA THR A 161 -2.72 8.33 15.50
C THR A 161 -2.66 9.85 15.43
N CYS A 162 -1.48 10.42 15.22
CA CYS A 162 -1.31 11.83 14.96
C CYS A 162 -0.82 12.01 13.51
N ARG A 163 -1.15 13.14 12.90
CA ARG A 163 -0.69 13.47 11.56
C ARG A 163 -0.47 14.95 11.37
N ARG A 164 0.18 15.28 10.27
CA ARG A 164 0.24 16.65 9.75
C ARG A 164 -1.13 17.14 9.34
N GLN A 165 -1.39 18.42 9.59
CA GLN A 165 -2.63 19.07 9.16
C GLN A 165 -2.73 19.15 7.64
N ILE A 166 -1.60 19.43 6.97
CA ILE A 166 -1.52 19.52 5.52
C ILE A 166 -1.63 18.12 4.91
N MET A 167 -2.54 17.98 3.96
CA MET A 167 -2.59 16.82 3.08
C MET A 167 -1.73 17.14 1.85
N GLU A 168 -0.69 16.35 1.65
CA GLU A 168 0.28 16.54 0.58
C GLU A 168 0.25 15.32 -0.35
N ARG A 169 0.74 15.49 -1.58
CA ARG A 169 0.90 14.40 -2.57
C ARG A 169 -0.42 13.80 -3.06
N ARG A 170 -0.32 13.26 -4.26
CA ARG A 170 -1.41 12.60 -4.98
C ARG A 170 -1.10 11.12 -5.07
N LYS A 171 -2.06 10.29 -4.66
CA LYS A 171 -2.06 8.84 -4.92
C LYS A 171 -3.20 8.52 -5.87
N SER A 172 -3.11 7.40 -6.60
CA SER A 172 -4.22 7.02 -7.47
C SER A 172 -4.41 5.51 -7.60
N LEU A 173 -5.67 5.12 -7.80
CA LEU A 173 -6.06 3.87 -8.42
C LEU A 173 -6.03 4.08 -9.93
N VAL A 174 -5.32 3.22 -10.65
CA VAL A 174 -5.08 3.33 -12.09
C VAL A 174 -5.76 2.17 -12.80
N ARG A 175 -6.63 2.46 -13.77
CA ARG A 175 -7.21 1.45 -14.66
C ARG A 175 -6.12 1.02 -15.64
N LEU A 176 -5.62 -0.21 -15.54
CA LEU A 176 -4.48 -0.67 -16.36
C LEU A 176 -4.77 -0.62 -17.86
N GLY A 177 -6.03 -0.80 -18.24
CA GLY A 177 -6.48 -0.66 -19.63
C GLY A 177 -6.24 0.74 -20.22
N ALA A 178 -6.22 1.78 -19.38
CA ALA A 178 -6.14 3.19 -19.76
C ALA A 178 -4.71 3.77 -19.76
N VAL A 179 -3.71 3.01 -19.26
CA VAL A 179 -2.33 3.46 -19.15
C VAL A 179 -1.72 3.66 -20.54
N ASP A 180 -1.04 4.79 -20.75
CA ASP A 180 -0.36 5.10 -22.01
C ASP A 180 0.72 4.07 -22.37
N ARG A 181 0.94 3.82 -23.66
CA ARG A 181 1.91 2.83 -24.15
C ARG A 181 3.36 3.16 -23.76
N SER A 182 3.67 4.42 -23.48
CA SER A 182 4.99 4.81 -22.94
C SER A 182 5.23 4.31 -21.52
N LEU A 183 4.18 3.91 -20.79
CA LEU A 183 4.23 3.51 -19.38
C LEU A 183 4.84 4.58 -18.45
N THR A 184 4.89 5.84 -18.91
CA THR A 184 5.43 6.96 -18.15
C THR A 184 4.63 7.14 -16.85
N ASN A 185 5.33 7.20 -15.72
CA ASN A 185 4.71 7.34 -14.41
C ASN A 185 5.49 8.28 -13.49
N SER A 186 4.81 8.72 -12.44
CA SER A 186 5.43 9.39 -11.29
C SER A 186 5.08 8.62 -10.03
N VAL A 187 5.43 7.33 -10.03
CA VAL A 187 5.19 6.33 -8.99
C VAL A 187 3.71 6.02 -8.79
N HIS A 188 2.92 6.97 -8.28
CA HIS A 188 1.55 6.71 -7.84
C HIS A 188 0.47 7.09 -8.86
N TYR A 189 0.87 7.53 -10.06
CA TYR A 189 0.00 7.79 -11.20
C TYR A 189 0.79 7.67 -12.51
N PHE A 190 0.07 7.40 -13.59
CA PHE A 190 0.57 7.16 -14.94
C PHE A 190 0.05 8.21 -15.92
N LEU A 191 0.79 8.38 -17.02
CA LEU A 191 0.25 8.98 -18.22
C LEU A 191 -0.86 8.09 -18.78
N LEU A 192 -1.95 8.70 -19.25
CA LEU A 192 -3.10 7.98 -19.79
C LEU A 192 -3.19 8.12 -21.30
N GLN A 193 -3.75 7.10 -21.94
CA GLN A 193 -4.05 7.13 -23.38
C GLN A 193 -5.07 8.22 -23.70
N PRO A 194 -5.07 8.76 -24.94
CA PRO A 194 -6.11 9.68 -25.40
C PRO A 194 -7.52 9.13 -25.16
N GLY A 195 -8.44 10.00 -24.74
CA GLY A 195 -9.82 9.63 -24.39
C GLY A 195 -10.02 9.24 -22.93
N PHE A 196 -8.96 8.93 -22.19
CA PHE A 196 -9.04 8.71 -20.74
C PHE A 196 -8.64 9.95 -19.94
N ARG A 197 -9.28 10.16 -18.79
CA ARG A 197 -8.97 11.25 -17.87
C ARG A 197 -8.87 10.80 -16.42
N SER A 198 -8.32 11.67 -15.59
CA SER A 198 -8.25 11.49 -14.14
C SER A 198 -9.46 12.14 -13.45
N LYS A 199 -9.99 11.50 -12.41
CA LYS A 199 -11.03 12.04 -11.53
C LYS A 199 -10.49 12.19 -10.12
N TRP A 200 -10.76 13.33 -9.49
CA TRP A 200 -10.45 13.53 -8.07
C TRP A 200 -11.53 12.91 -7.18
N ASN A 201 -11.13 12.21 -6.11
CA ASN A 201 -12.01 11.65 -5.10
C ASN A 201 -11.66 12.24 -3.73
N THR A 202 -12.62 12.94 -3.12
CA THR A 202 -12.48 13.58 -1.81
C THR A 202 -12.96 12.72 -0.65
N ARG A 203 -13.60 11.57 -0.93
CA ARG A 203 -14.17 10.66 0.08
C ARG A 203 -13.16 9.64 0.59
N VAL A 204 -12.13 9.34 -0.21
CA VAL A 204 -11.02 8.46 0.17
C VAL A 204 -9.73 9.26 0.27
N ARG A 205 -8.82 8.81 1.13
CA ARG A 205 -7.45 9.27 1.24
C ARG A 205 -6.52 8.09 1.44
N VAL A 206 -5.23 8.33 1.28
CA VAL A 206 -4.18 7.42 1.79
C VAL A 206 -3.69 7.98 3.12
N ASN A 207 -3.69 7.15 4.16
CA ASN A 207 -2.92 7.40 5.38
C ASN A 207 -1.51 6.87 5.15
N HIS A 208 -0.50 7.73 5.17
CA HIS A 208 0.89 7.37 4.95
C HIS A 208 1.65 7.52 6.26
N TYR A 209 2.09 6.40 6.82
CA TYR A 209 2.86 6.33 8.06
C TYR A 209 4.33 6.66 7.81
N LYS A 210 4.53 7.87 7.29
CA LYS A 210 5.79 8.40 6.78
C LYS A 210 6.81 8.61 7.88
N TYR A 211 6.41 9.28 8.97
CA TYR A 211 7.28 9.64 10.08
C TYR A 211 7.02 8.69 11.25
N GLN A 212 7.57 7.49 11.15
CA GLN A 212 7.47 6.47 12.20
C GLN A 212 8.42 6.79 13.38
N ALA A 213 8.41 5.94 14.40
CA ALA A 213 9.42 5.96 15.46
C ALA A 213 10.83 6.02 14.86
N TRP A 214 11.77 6.67 15.55
CA TRP A 214 13.05 7.06 14.95
C TRP A 214 13.83 5.87 14.36
N ASP A 215 13.84 4.75 15.07
CA ASP A 215 14.53 3.54 14.64
C ASP A 215 13.97 2.94 13.34
N GLU A 216 12.69 3.15 13.07
CA GLU A 216 12.05 2.79 11.81
C GLU A 216 12.34 3.83 10.72
N PHE A 217 12.23 5.10 11.08
CA PHE A 217 12.43 6.20 10.15
C PHE A 217 13.86 6.23 9.59
N LYS A 218 14.89 5.95 10.42
CA LYS A 218 16.30 5.96 10.00
C LYS A 218 16.65 4.86 8.99
N VAL A 219 15.89 3.76 8.94
CA VAL A 219 16.07 2.71 7.93
C VAL A 219 15.66 3.24 6.56
N LYS A 220 14.48 3.89 6.47
CA LYS A 220 14.01 4.58 5.26
C LYS A 220 14.90 5.74 4.83
N PHE A 221 15.57 6.38 5.79
CA PHE A 221 16.51 7.48 5.54
C PHE A 221 17.70 7.05 4.66
N ARG A 222 18.14 5.79 4.78
CA ARG A 222 19.33 5.27 4.09
C ARG A 222 19.02 4.56 2.77
N ARG A 223 17.79 4.09 2.56
CA ARG A 223 17.46 3.13 1.49
C ARG A 223 16.18 3.52 0.74
N ARG A 224 16.30 4.43 -0.23
CA ARG A 224 15.18 4.83 -1.10
C ARG A 224 15.20 4.14 -2.46
N ALA A 225 14.02 3.66 -2.87
CA ALA A 225 13.82 2.91 -4.10
C ALA A 225 13.52 3.76 -5.35
N SER A 226 13.03 5.00 -5.20
CA SER A 226 12.74 5.89 -6.34
C SER A 226 14.02 6.40 -7.01
N THR A 227 13.99 6.43 -8.34
CA THR A 227 15.07 6.94 -9.20
C THR A 227 15.40 8.40 -8.87
N TYR A 228 14.37 9.20 -8.61
CA TYR A 228 14.47 10.66 -8.51
C TYR A 228 14.68 11.15 -7.09
N THR A 229 14.60 10.28 -6.08
CA THR A 229 14.90 10.71 -4.72
C THR A 229 16.41 10.71 -4.45
N VAL A 230 16.91 11.88 -4.06
CA VAL A 230 18.27 12.05 -3.57
C VAL A 230 18.44 11.36 -2.22
N ASP A 231 19.55 10.66 -2.03
CA ASP A 231 19.95 10.17 -0.71
C ASP A 231 20.04 11.35 0.26
N TRP A 232 19.44 11.20 1.43
CA TRP A 232 19.35 12.26 2.42
C TRP A 232 20.67 12.65 3.02
N THR A 233 21.64 11.73 3.00
CA THR A 233 23.04 11.99 3.37
C THR A 233 23.74 12.93 2.38
N ASN A 234 23.21 13.07 1.17
CA ASN A 234 23.74 13.98 0.17
C ASN A 234 23.14 15.38 0.36
N LYS A 235 23.95 16.44 0.21
CA LYS A 235 23.49 17.84 0.33
C LYS A 235 22.69 18.37 -0.86
N LYS A 236 22.39 17.53 -1.87
CA LYS A 236 21.64 17.91 -3.07
C LYS A 236 20.13 18.06 -2.83
N ASN A 237 19.54 19.08 -3.45
CA ASN A 237 18.09 19.37 -3.40
C ASN A 237 17.51 19.51 -1.96
N PRO A 238 18.01 20.47 -1.15
CA PRO A 238 17.59 20.63 0.24
C PRO A 238 16.13 21.08 0.41
N ARG A 239 15.50 21.61 -0.64
CA ARG A 239 14.10 22.08 -0.64
C ARG A 239 13.09 21.04 -1.15
N SER A 240 13.51 19.82 -1.45
CA SER A 240 12.59 18.78 -1.93
C SER A 240 11.53 18.45 -0.88
N ASN A 241 10.28 18.24 -1.30
CA ASN A 241 9.20 17.73 -0.46
C ASN A 241 9.39 16.25 -0.09
N ASP A 242 10.38 15.59 -0.69
CA ASP A 242 10.87 14.29 -0.21
C ASP A 242 11.64 14.41 1.09
N ARG A 243 12.21 15.61 1.33
CA ARG A 243 12.55 16.31 2.59
C ARG A 243 11.73 16.03 3.84
N THR A 244 12.36 15.87 5.00
CA THR A 244 11.74 15.76 6.33
C THR A 244 12.05 17.12 6.90
N PRO A 245 11.03 17.96 7.11
CA PRO A 245 11.24 19.30 7.61
C PRO A 245 12.07 19.27 8.91
N GLY A 246 13.12 20.07 8.94
CA GLY A 246 13.98 20.22 10.13
C GLY A 246 14.93 19.04 10.41
N LEU A 247 15.08 18.09 9.48
CA LEU A 247 16.10 17.03 9.58
C LEU A 247 17.33 17.39 8.73
N GLY A 248 18.52 17.20 9.31
CA GLY A 248 19.80 17.41 8.63
C GLY A 248 20.16 16.29 7.65
N PHE A 249 21.46 16.08 7.46
CA PHE A 249 22.00 15.05 6.55
C PHE A 249 22.51 13.80 7.30
N GLU A 250 22.42 13.80 8.62
CA GLU A 250 22.92 12.72 9.47
C GLU A 250 21.77 11.99 10.15
N ALA A 251 21.95 10.70 10.38
CA ALA A 251 20.98 9.85 11.07
C ALA A 251 21.08 10.00 12.60
N VAL A 252 20.94 11.23 13.09
CA VAL A 252 20.85 11.58 14.52
C VAL A 252 19.40 11.89 14.85
N GLU A 253 18.87 11.27 15.91
CA GLU A 253 17.48 11.50 16.33
C GLU A 253 17.28 12.97 16.74
N PRO A 254 16.34 13.69 16.10
CA PRO A 254 16.05 15.05 16.51
C PRO A 254 15.41 15.10 17.90
N ALA A 255 15.77 16.10 18.70
CA ALA A 255 15.10 16.35 19.97
C ALA A 255 13.58 16.43 19.79
N GLY A 256 12.85 15.69 20.63
CA GLY A 256 11.39 15.62 20.62
C GLY A 256 10.79 14.85 19.43
N TRP A 257 11.55 14.04 18.69
CA TRP A 257 11.05 13.27 17.54
C TRP A 257 9.70 12.56 17.78
N PRO A 258 9.47 11.86 18.91
CA PRO A 258 8.20 11.20 19.17
C PRO A 258 6.96 12.10 19.08
N HIS A 259 7.11 13.41 19.27
CA HIS A 259 6.01 14.39 19.26
C HIS A 259 5.96 15.25 17.99
N ARG A 260 6.83 15.01 17.01
CA ARG A 260 6.83 15.76 15.74
C ARG A 260 5.72 15.29 14.80
N PHE A 261 5.31 16.16 13.88
CA PHE A 261 4.31 15.84 12.84
C PHE A 261 2.95 15.38 13.41
N CYS A 262 2.60 15.89 14.59
CA CYS A 262 1.40 15.56 15.35
C CYS A 262 0.45 16.78 15.50
N GLU A 263 0.17 17.50 14.42
CA GLU A 263 -0.68 18.69 14.43
C GLU A 263 -2.17 18.36 14.55
N VAL A 264 -2.60 17.19 14.07
CA VAL A 264 -3.98 16.70 14.15
C VAL A 264 -4.00 15.33 14.81
N ASN A 265 -4.82 15.17 15.85
CA ASN A 265 -5.15 13.85 16.40
C ASN A 265 -6.18 13.17 15.48
N ASP A 266 -5.76 12.15 14.75
CA ASP A 266 -6.56 11.42 13.76
C ASP A 266 -6.59 9.92 14.11
N THR A 267 -7.59 9.54 14.91
CA THR A 267 -7.74 8.17 15.43
C THR A 267 -8.66 7.30 14.59
N LEU A 268 -9.22 7.83 13.50
CA LEU A 268 -10.36 7.23 12.79
C LEU A 268 -10.06 5.82 12.28
N LEU A 269 -8.89 5.63 11.66
CA LEU A 269 -8.49 4.33 11.12
C LEU A 269 -8.08 3.35 12.24
N ARG A 270 -7.48 3.82 13.34
CA ARG A 270 -7.25 2.99 14.54
C ARG A 270 -8.58 2.49 15.10
N ASP A 271 -9.54 3.38 15.30
CA ASP A 271 -10.78 3.06 16.00
C ASP A 271 -11.62 2.08 15.19
N VAL A 272 -11.65 2.23 13.86
CA VAL A 272 -12.34 1.28 12.99
C VAL A 272 -11.63 -0.08 12.92
N THR A 273 -10.30 -0.10 12.81
CA THR A 273 -9.57 -1.38 12.75
C THR A 273 -9.54 -2.11 14.08
N ARG A 274 -9.61 -1.40 15.23
CA ARG A 274 -9.83 -2.02 16.54
C ARG A 274 -11.20 -2.69 16.64
N ARG A 275 -12.25 -2.12 16.05
CA ARG A 275 -13.56 -2.81 15.97
C ARG A 275 -13.47 -4.07 15.11
N TRP A 276 -12.83 -3.97 13.94
CA TRP A 276 -12.74 -5.09 13.00
C TRP A 276 -11.87 -6.24 13.53
N TYR A 277 -10.71 -5.92 14.09
CA TYR A 277 -9.65 -6.88 14.37
C TYR A 277 -9.20 -6.93 15.83
N GLY A 278 -9.76 -6.12 16.71
CA GLY A 278 -9.26 -5.98 18.08
C GLY A 278 -7.90 -5.25 18.15
N LEU A 279 -7.30 -5.25 19.34
CA LEU A 279 -5.99 -4.63 19.58
C LEU A 279 -4.88 -5.40 18.85
N GLY A 280 -4.03 -4.67 18.14
CA GLY A 280 -2.87 -5.23 17.43
C GLY A 280 -3.21 -6.27 16.38
N PHE A 281 -4.41 -6.17 15.82
CA PHE A 281 -4.98 -7.16 14.91
C PHE A 281 -5.08 -8.58 15.53
N GLY A 282 -5.03 -8.74 16.86
CA GLY A 282 -5.07 -10.06 17.53
C GLY A 282 -6.35 -10.89 17.28
N ASN A 283 -6.23 -12.22 17.39
CA ASN A 283 -7.29 -13.26 17.36
C ASN A 283 -8.24 -13.36 16.14
N LYS A 284 -8.20 -12.46 15.15
CA LYS A 284 -9.07 -12.54 13.96
C LYS A 284 -8.34 -12.53 12.61
N LEU A 285 -7.02 -12.53 12.63
CA LEU A 285 -6.17 -12.43 11.44
C LEU A 285 -6.08 -13.70 10.58
N GLY A 286 -6.69 -14.82 10.98
CA GLY A 286 -6.39 -16.15 10.43
C GLY A 286 -7.56 -17.02 9.98
N ARG A 287 -8.79 -16.49 9.85
CA ARG A 287 -9.86 -17.26 9.20
C ARG A 287 -10.64 -16.38 8.25
N ARG A 288 -10.36 -16.51 6.95
CA ARG A 288 -11.40 -16.37 5.94
C ARG A 288 -12.58 -17.21 6.46
N ARG A 289 -13.68 -16.57 6.90
CA ARG A 289 -14.97 -17.25 6.77
C ARG A 289 -15.11 -17.43 5.27
N ILE A 290 -14.79 -18.63 4.79
CA ILE A 290 -15.24 -19.09 3.49
C ILE A 290 -16.75 -18.99 3.59
N ILE A 291 -17.32 -17.88 3.11
CA ILE A 291 -18.74 -17.81 2.81
C ILE A 291 -18.86 -18.71 1.59
N GLY A 292 -19.10 -19.99 1.88
CA GLY A 292 -19.31 -21.02 0.88
C GLY A 292 -20.38 -20.54 -0.08
N THR A 293 -20.03 -20.58 -1.35
CA THR A 293 -20.93 -20.56 -2.49
C THR A 293 -22.10 -21.52 -2.25
N THR A 294 -23.29 -20.99 -2.48
CA THR A 294 -24.54 -21.62 -2.95
C THR A 294 -24.65 -23.16 -2.82
N PRO A 295 -25.64 -23.69 -2.08
CA PRO A 295 -25.98 -25.10 -2.16
C PRO A 295 -26.37 -25.47 -3.59
N GLY A 296 -25.78 -26.56 -4.09
CA GLY A 296 -25.97 -27.05 -5.44
C GLY A 296 -27.42 -27.27 -5.82
N SER A 297 -27.74 -26.90 -7.05
CA SER A 297 -28.89 -27.41 -7.77
C SER A 297 -28.69 -28.91 -7.97
N SER A 298 -29.40 -29.71 -7.17
CA SER A 298 -29.64 -31.12 -7.45
C SER A 298 -30.43 -31.23 -8.75
N TYR A 299 -29.79 -31.71 -9.81
CA TYR A 299 -30.52 -32.36 -10.89
C TYR A 299 -30.57 -33.85 -10.57
N ASN A 300 -31.77 -34.32 -10.26
CA ASN A 300 -32.15 -35.73 -10.31
C ASN A 300 -33.03 -35.94 -11.55
N VAL A 301 -32.75 -37.05 -12.23
CA VAL A 301 -33.39 -37.64 -13.43
C VAL A 301 -33.00 -37.02 -14.77
#